data_AF-A0AAU4CTY6-F1
#
_entry.id   AF-A0AAU4CTY6-F1
#
_cell.length_a   1.000
_cell.length_b   1.000
_cell.length_c   1.000
_cell.angle_alpha   90.00
_cell.angle_beta   90.00
_cell.angle_gamma   90.00
#
_symmetry.space_group_name_H-M   'P 1'
#
loop_
_entity.id
_entity.type
_entity.pdbx_description
1 polymer ?
#
loop_
_entity_poly.entity_id
_entity_poly.type
_entity_poly.pdbx_seq_one_letter_code
_entity_poly.pdbx_strand_id
1 'polypeptide(L)'
;MFPSRPARAARGASAAVAAVLLLGACGDSGGLVSAGATPTASGPTRLWPGEPPASSPAYDYGEAETEVVEGVEAPGEDIHKVDPVAVVRAEIAAHPDVYSGSQALYGGTAARMADCGEGGDRAECPVLKAYYRDLTGDGRDDLVLGFRLLPGNQTAVRMYTFRADRLVQVLASDDAVLAVELAGRTVIIRSPAAIVGYEYRTQWTWDEDQLAMLLTRDEILRVGGRSARPSPHGDGSPPVATPSSSRSPSTTPSPASSSSGPLAASSSGGPR
;
A
#
# COMPACT_ATOMS: atom_id res chain seq x y z
N MET A 1 54.71 -73.30 37.94
CA MET A 1 53.53 -72.90 38.73
C MET A 1 52.96 -71.64 38.09
N PHE A 2 51.74 -71.68 37.55
CA PHE A 2 50.97 -70.48 37.15
C PHE A 2 50.27 -69.90 38.40
N PRO A 3 50.01 -68.58 38.47
CA PRO A 3 48.84 -67.95 37.82
C PRO A 3 49.26 -66.79 36.87
N SER A 4 48.63 -66.52 35.72
CA SER A 4 47.25 -66.09 35.41
C SER A 4 47.10 -64.56 35.24
N ARG A 5 46.62 -64.19 34.05
CA ARG A 5 46.17 -62.86 33.53
C ARG A 5 44.99 -62.27 34.39
N PRO A 6 44.51 -60.99 34.25
CA PRO A 6 44.30 -60.33 32.94
C PRO A 6 44.17 -58.77 32.80
N ALA A 7 44.13 -58.39 31.51
CA ALA A 7 43.29 -57.36 30.87
C ALA A 7 43.13 -55.94 31.46
N ARG A 8 43.65 -54.94 30.72
CA ARG A 8 43.12 -53.56 30.68
C ARG A 8 43.53 -52.78 29.40
N ALA A 9 43.36 -53.39 28.22
CA ALA A 9 43.72 -52.77 26.93
C ALA A 9 42.66 -53.00 25.83
N ALA A 10 41.39 -52.73 26.15
CA ALA A 10 40.25 -52.96 25.23
C ALA A 10 39.12 -51.93 25.39
N ARG A 11 39.44 -50.67 25.70
CA ARG A 11 38.46 -49.56 25.80
C ARG A 11 38.83 -48.28 25.01
N GLY A 12 40.02 -48.20 24.42
CA GLY A 12 40.41 -47.06 23.58
C GLY A 12 39.90 -47.13 22.13
N ALA A 13 39.89 -48.33 21.54
CA ALA A 13 39.57 -48.50 20.11
C ALA A 13 38.11 -48.18 19.75
N SER A 14 37.15 -48.50 20.63
CA SER A 14 35.71 -48.34 20.35
C SER A 14 35.25 -46.89 20.32
N ALA A 15 35.91 -45.99 21.06
CA ALA A 15 35.56 -44.56 21.08
C ALA A 15 36.07 -43.83 19.83
N ALA A 16 37.24 -44.21 19.31
CA ALA A 16 37.83 -43.61 18.12
C ALA A 16 36.98 -43.85 16.85
N VAL A 17 36.44 -45.07 16.68
CA VAL A 17 35.62 -45.41 15.50
C VAL A 17 34.27 -44.67 15.50
N ALA A 18 33.65 -44.48 16.67
CA ALA A 18 32.40 -43.73 16.80
C ALA A 18 32.58 -42.22 16.47
N ALA A 19 33.73 -41.63 16.85
CA ALA A 19 34.03 -40.23 16.54
C ALA A 19 34.25 -39.97 15.04
N VAL A 20 34.83 -40.93 14.30
CA VAL A 20 35.05 -40.80 12.85
C VAL A 20 33.74 -40.87 12.05
N LEU A 21 32.76 -41.66 12.52
CA LEU A 21 31.46 -41.79 11.84
C LEU A 21 30.57 -40.54 11.93
N LEU A 22 30.80 -39.67 12.93
CA LEU A 22 30.05 -38.41 13.09
C LEU A 22 30.56 -37.25 12.22
N LEU A 23 31.72 -37.40 11.56
CA LEU A 23 32.31 -36.38 10.69
C LEU A 23 31.87 -36.50 9.21
N GLY A 24 31.14 -37.56 8.84
CA GLY A 24 30.72 -37.84 7.46
C GLY A 24 29.34 -37.32 7.05
N ALA A 25 28.63 -36.60 7.92
CA ALA A 25 27.19 -36.34 7.79
C ALA A 25 26.80 -34.85 7.61
N CYS A 26 27.66 -34.03 6.99
CA CYS A 26 27.31 -32.70 6.50
C CYS A 26 28.08 -32.41 5.21
N GLY A 27 27.38 -32.09 4.12
CA GLY A 27 28.03 -31.57 2.91
C GLY A 27 27.73 -32.25 1.58
N ASP A 28 26.57 -32.90 1.40
CA ASP A 28 25.98 -32.85 0.05
C ASP A 28 25.38 -31.45 -0.14
N SER A 29 26.25 -30.49 -0.47
CA SER A 29 25.82 -29.19 -0.97
C SER A 29 25.27 -29.42 -2.37
N GLY A 30 23.99 -29.81 -2.43
CA GLY A 30 23.29 -30.21 -3.66
C GLY A 30 23.70 -29.32 -4.81
N GLY A 31 24.41 -29.91 -5.78
CA GLY A 31 25.27 -29.17 -6.69
C GLY A 31 24.52 -28.06 -7.43
N LEU A 32 25.19 -26.93 -7.67
CA LEU A 32 24.61 -25.79 -8.38
C LEU A 32 24.08 -26.23 -9.75
N VAL A 33 22.76 -26.45 -9.83
CA VAL A 33 22.09 -26.79 -11.07
C VAL A 33 22.07 -25.54 -11.93
N SER A 34 22.62 -25.63 -13.13
CA SER A 34 22.54 -24.53 -14.10
C SER A 34 21.08 -24.18 -14.37
N ALA A 35 20.72 -22.91 -14.20
CA ALA A 35 19.40 -22.38 -14.58
C ALA A 35 19.20 -22.28 -16.11
N GLY A 36 20.13 -22.83 -16.90
CA GLY A 36 20.24 -22.64 -18.34
C GLY A 36 21.08 -21.42 -18.70
N ALA A 37 21.22 -21.17 -20.00
CA ALA A 37 21.84 -19.94 -20.48
C ALA A 37 20.93 -18.75 -20.12
N THR A 38 21.46 -17.78 -19.36
CA THR A 38 20.79 -16.50 -19.19
C THR A 38 20.79 -15.78 -20.54
N PRO A 39 19.64 -15.32 -21.07
CA PRO A 39 19.61 -14.56 -22.31
C PRO A 39 20.49 -13.31 -22.21
N THR A 40 21.34 -13.07 -23.21
CA THR A 40 22.12 -11.83 -23.30
C THR A 40 21.17 -10.64 -23.37
N ALA A 41 21.43 -9.60 -22.59
CA ALA A 41 20.61 -8.39 -22.59
C ALA A 41 20.66 -7.70 -23.97
N SER A 42 19.51 -7.60 -24.63
CA SER A 42 19.36 -6.82 -25.87
C SER A 42 19.06 -5.37 -25.54
N GLY A 43 19.89 -4.44 -26.03
CA GLY A 43 19.61 -3.01 -25.97
C GLY A 43 18.49 -2.59 -26.92
N PRO A 44 17.94 -1.37 -26.78
CA PRO A 44 16.91 -0.85 -27.66
C PRO A 44 17.42 -0.62 -29.09
N THR A 45 16.73 -1.20 -30.09
CA THR A 45 17.01 -0.95 -31.51
C THR A 45 16.32 0.34 -31.96
N ARG A 46 17.08 1.31 -32.48
CA ARG A 46 16.51 2.53 -33.05
C ARG A 46 15.94 2.25 -34.45
N LEU A 47 14.60 2.31 -34.58
CA LEU A 47 13.91 2.02 -35.84
C LEU A 47 14.03 3.14 -36.89
N TRP A 48 14.03 4.40 -36.45
CA TRP A 48 14.09 5.59 -37.33
C TRP A 48 15.26 6.50 -36.93
N PRO A 49 16.50 6.22 -37.37
CA PRO A 49 17.68 6.96 -36.92
C PRO A 49 17.82 8.38 -37.47
N GLY A 50 17.06 8.74 -38.51
CA GLY A 50 17.05 10.08 -39.11
C GLY A 50 15.94 11.01 -38.61
N GLU A 51 15.09 10.56 -37.69
CA GLU A 51 14.02 11.40 -37.14
C GLU A 51 14.64 12.52 -36.25
N PRO A 52 14.29 13.80 -36.44
CA PRO A 52 14.78 14.87 -35.59
C PRO A 52 14.26 14.70 -34.15
N PRO A 53 15.05 15.09 -33.13
CA PRO A 53 14.59 15.05 -31.74
C PRO A 53 13.44 16.05 -31.53
N ALA A 54 12.44 15.66 -30.73
CA ALA A 54 11.42 16.59 -30.25
C ALA A 54 12.07 17.69 -29.38
N SER A 55 11.66 18.94 -29.58
CA SER A 55 12.18 20.10 -28.86
C SER A 55 11.31 20.57 -27.69
N SER A 56 10.12 19.99 -27.55
CA SER A 56 9.10 20.33 -26.55
C SER A 56 8.14 19.14 -26.35
N PRO A 57 7.48 19.01 -25.20
CA PRO A 57 6.46 17.99 -24.99
C PRO A 57 5.23 18.24 -25.88
N ALA A 58 4.45 17.18 -26.13
CA ALA A 58 3.22 17.27 -26.94
C ALA A 58 2.01 17.81 -26.15
N TYR A 59 2.04 17.63 -24.84
CA TYR A 59 1.05 18.10 -23.86
C TYR A 59 1.79 18.59 -22.63
N ASP A 60 1.23 19.59 -21.96
CA ASP A 60 1.58 19.88 -20.58
C ASP A 60 0.71 19.00 -19.68
N TYR A 61 1.34 18.26 -18.77
CA TYR A 61 0.67 17.37 -17.82
C TYR A 61 0.60 17.96 -16.40
N GLY A 62 1.02 19.22 -16.20
CA GLY A 62 1.16 19.81 -14.86
C GLY A 62 2.30 19.16 -14.06
N GLU A 63 3.26 18.55 -14.75
CA GLU A 63 4.41 17.88 -14.14
C GLU A 63 5.28 18.90 -13.40
N ALA A 64 5.59 18.61 -12.13
CA ALA A 64 6.33 19.50 -11.23
C ALA A 64 5.62 20.81 -10.80
N GLU A 65 4.31 20.97 -11.04
CA GLU A 65 3.59 22.13 -10.51
C GLU A 65 3.59 22.15 -8.98
N THR A 66 3.82 23.34 -8.41
CA THR A 66 3.80 23.59 -6.96
C THR A 66 2.99 24.84 -6.65
N GLU A 67 2.30 24.83 -5.51
CA GLU A 67 1.43 25.93 -5.09
C GLU A 67 1.70 26.32 -3.63
N VAL A 68 1.81 27.61 -3.35
CA VAL A 68 1.96 28.11 -1.98
C VAL A 68 0.59 28.18 -1.31
N VAL A 69 0.39 27.44 -0.22
CA VAL A 69 -0.87 27.45 0.52
C VAL A 69 -0.98 28.76 1.30
N GLU A 70 -1.98 29.58 0.98
CA GLU A 70 -2.23 30.85 1.66
C GLU A 70 -3.13 30.68 2.89
N GLY A 71 -2.96 31.55 3.89
CA GLY A 71 -3.84 31.62 5.06
C GLY A 71 -3.70 30.49 6.09
N VAL A 72 -2.79 29.53 5.89
CA VAL A 72 -2.52 28.44 6.84
C VAL A 72 -1.28 28.76 7.68
N GLU A 73 -1.46 28.85 9.00
CA GLU A 73 -0.36 29.06 9.95
C GLU A 73 0.31 27.74 10.37
N ALA A 74 1.62 27.79 10.61
CA ALA A 74 2.39 26.68 11.15
C ALA A 74 3.45 27.18 12.15
N PRO A 75 3.16 27.13 13.47
CA PRO A 75 4.07 27.66 14.49
C PRO A 75 5.43 26.95 14.52
N GLY A 76 6.44 27.61 13.95
CA GLY A 76 7.83 27.16 13.88
C GLY A 76 8.11 26.10 12.80
N GLU A 77 7.47 26.21 11.63
CA GLU A 77 7.57 25.25 10.50
C GLU A 77 7.25 23.78 10.88
N ASP A 78 6.46 23.57 11.94
CA ASP A 78 6.10 22.23 12.41
C ASP A 78 4.86 21.72 11.67
N ILE A 79 5.06 20.80 10.73
CA ILE A 79 4.00 20.21 9.90
C ILE A 79 2.91 19.52 10.73
N HIS A 80 3.25 18.99 11.92
CA HIS A 80 2.29 18.31 12.80
C HIS A 80 1.32 19.29 13.48
N LYS A 81 1.60 20.61 13.40
CA LYS A 81 0.68 21.68 13.87
C LYS A 81 -0.23 22.24 12.78
N VAL A 82 -0.02 21.88 11.51
CA VAL A 82 -0.89 22.29 10.40
C VAL A 82 -2.23 21.54 10.51
N ASP A 83 -3.34 22.27 10.60
CA ASP A 83 -4.69 21.67 10.52
C ASP A 83 -5.00 21.21 9.08
N PRO A 84 -5.16 19.90 8.82
CA PRO A 84 -5.47 19.40 7.48
C PRO A 84 -6.83 19.91 6.95
N VAL A 85 -7.77 20.25 7.83
CA VAL A 85 -9.07 20.82 7.43
C VAL A 85 -8.90 22.27 6.95
N ALA A 86 -8.02 23.05 7.60
CA ALA A 86 -7.67 24.39 7.15
C ALA A 86 -6.96 24.39 5.80
N VAL A 87 -6.06 23.42 5.55
CA VAL A 87 -5.39 23.25 4.24
C VAL A 87 -6.39 23.03 3.11
N VAL A 88 -7.35 22.11 3.28
CA VAL A 88 -8.38 21.85 2.24
C VAL A 88 -9.30 23.06 2.07
N ARG A 89 -9.60 23.83 3.14
CA ARG A 89 -10.33 25.10 3.03
C ARG A 89 -9.54 26.17 2.25
N ALA A 90 -8.22 26.20 2.37
CA ALA A 90 -7.37 27.10 1.61
C ALA A 90 -7.35 26.73 0.12
N GLU A 91 -7.24 25.44 -0.25
CA GLU A 91 -7.37 24.98 -1.65
C GLU A 91 -8.73 25.38 -2.25
N ILE A 92 -9.82 25.15 -1.52
CA ILE A 92 -11.18 25.54 -1.94
C ILE A 92 -11.33 27.05 -2.14
N ALA A 93 -10.63 27.87 -1.35
CA ALA A 93 -10.65 29.32 -1.46
C ALA A 93 -9.77 29.85 -2.61
N ALA A 94 -8.67 29.17 -2.91
CA ALA A 94 -7.76 29.50 -4.01
C ALA A 94 -8.35 29.16 -5.39
N HIS A 95 -9.13 28.07 -5.49
CA HIS A 95 -9.69 27.53 -6.74
C HIS A 95 -11.22 27.63 -6.81
N PRO A 96 -11.80 28.84 -6.78
CA PRO A 96 -13.26 29.03 -6.70
C PRO A 96 -14.00 28.61 -7.98
N ASP A 97 -13.34 28.54 -9.13
CA ASP A 97 -13.91 28.02 -10.39
C ASP A 97 -14.12 26.50 -10.36
N VAL A 98 -13.28 25.78 -9.61
CA VAL A 98 -13.38 24.33 -9.39
C VAL A 98 -14.42 24.00 -8.30
N TYR A 99 -14.42 24.77 -7.21
CA TYR A 99 -15.15 24.44 -5.98
C TYR A 99 -16.39 25.31 -5.68
N SER A 100 -16.62 26.43 -6.37
CA SER A 100 -17.70 27.39 -6.06
C SER A 100 -18.57 27.79 -7.26
N GLY A 101 -19.84 28.08 -6.99
CA GLY A 101 -20.83 28.44 -8.02
C GLY A 101 -21.66 27.26 -8.52
N SER A 102 -22.67 27.54 -9.36
CA SER A 102 -23.69 26.57 -9.75
C SER A 102 -23.23 25.48 -10.72
N GLN A 103 -22.02 25.60 -11.28
CA GLN A 103 -21.41 24.65 -12.22
C GLN A 103 -20.04 24.15 -11.72
N ALA A 104 -19.71 24.38 -10.44
CA ALA A 104 -18.47 23.91 -9.83
C ALA A 104 -18.32 22.40 -9.95
N LEU A 105 -17.18 21.95 -10.50
CA LEU A 105 -16.90 20.52 -10.69
C LEU A 105 -16.91 19.76 -9.36
N TYR A 106 -16.39 20.38 -8.29
CA TYR A 106 -16.28 19.79 -6.96
C TYR A 106 -17.01 20.59 -5.87
N GLY A 107 -18.10 21.28 -6.23
CA GLY A 107 -18.92 22.06 -5.28
C GLY A 107 -19.52 21.24 -4.13
N GLY A 108 -19.66 19.92 -4.31
CA GLY A 108 -20.05 19.00 -3.24
C GLY A 108 -18.99 18.87 -2.15
N THR A 109 -17.71 18.95 -2.49
CA THR A 109 -16.60 18.91 -1.52
C THR A 109 -16.64 20.16 -0.64
N ALA A 110 -16.78 21.34 -1.25
CA ALA A 110 -16.90 22.61 -0.53
C ALA A 110 -18.09 22.62 0.44
N ALA A 111 -19.26 22.14 0.02
CA ALA A 111 -20.42 22.02 0.90
C ALA A 111 -20.17 21.08 2.10
N ARG A 112 -19.49 19.95 1.87
CA ARG A 112 -19.18 18.96 2.91
C ARG A 112 -18.07 19.35 3.88
N MET A 113 -17.34 20.44 3.64
CA MET A 113 -16.37 20.99 4.62
C MET A 113 -17.02 21.55 5.90
N ALA A 114 -18.35 21.75 5.89
CA ALA A 114 -19.12 22.04 7.10
C ALA A 114 -19.11 20.87 8.10
N ASP A 115 -19.17 19.63 7.59
CA ASP A 115 -19.21 18.39 8.39
C ASP A 115 -17.86 18.11 9.11
N CYS A 116 -16.80 18.82 8.74
CA CYS A 116 -15.48 18.71 9.37
C CYS A 116 -15.31 19.53 10.66
N GLY A 117 -16.25 20.43 10.98
CA GLY A 117 -16.16 21.35 12.14
C GLY A 117 -16.76 20.80 13.44
N GLU A 118 -16.68 21.59 14.51
CA GLU A 118 -17.40 21.32 15.76
C GLU A 118 -18.92 21.32 15.49
N GLY A 119 -19.61 20.25 15.90
CA GLY A 119 -21.04 20.06 15.63
C GLY A 119 -21.39 19.50 14.24
N GLY A 120 -20.41 19.28 13.36
CA GLY A 120 -20.60 18.58 12.08
C GLY A 120 -20.56 17.05 12.21
N ASP A 121 -21.02 16.32 11.18
CA ASP A 121 -20.89 14.87 11.14
C ASP A 121 -19.48 14.46 10.67
N ARG A 122 -18.61 14.11 11.61
CA ARG A 122 -17.23 13.74 11.32
C ARG A 122 -17.09 12.50 10.40
N ALA A 123 -18.13 11.68 10.24
CA ALA A 123 -18.13 10.58 9.28
C ALA A 123 -18.34 11.02 7.82
N GLU A 124 -18.98 12.18 7.62
CA GLU A 124 -19.30 12.77 6.31
C GLU A 124 -18.28 13.82 5.85
N CYS A 125 -17.41 14.28 6.76
CA CYS A 125 -16.27 15.15 6.45
C CYS A 125 -15.39 14.53 5.33
N PRO A 126 -15.15 15.23 4.20
CA PRO A 126 -14.46 14.65 3.05
C PRO A 126 -12.94 14.52 3.26
N VAL A 127 -12.38 15.18 4.29
CA VAL A 127 -10.94 15.17 4.60
C VAL A 127 -10.56 13.87 5.30
N LEU A 128 -9.65 13.11 4.68
CA LEU A 128 -9.14 11.85 5.20
C LEU A 128 -8.08 12.09 6.28
N LYS A 129 -7.65 11.01 6.93
CA LYS A 129 -6.59 11.06 7.93
C LYS A 129 -5.27 11.48 7.27
N ALA A 130 -4.70 12.60 7.73
CA ALA A 130 -3.34 13.04 7.41
C ALA A 130 -2.28 12.00 7.80
N TYR A 131 -1.22 11.91 6.99
CA TYR A 131 -0.04 11.10 7.27
C TYR A 131 1.20 11.98 7.21
N TYR A 132 2.15 11.77 8.13
CA TYR A 132 3.34 12.60 8.27
C TYR A 132 4.60 11.74 8.14
N ARG A 133 5.51 12.14 7.26
CA ARG A 133 6.77 11.43 7.02
C ARG A 133 7.77 12.30 6.27
N ASP A 134 9.05 12.22 6.62
CA ASP A 134 10.16 12.71 5.79
C ASP A 134 10.18 11.98 4.43
N LEU A 135 9.69 12.66 3.39
CA LEU A 135 9.60 12.21 2.00
C LEU A 135 10.53 13.03 1.09
N THR A 136 10.81 14.29 1.43
CA THR A 136 11.82 15.12 0.76
C THR A 136 13.24 14.64 1.07
N GLY A 137 13.50 14.14 2.28
CA GLY A 137 14.82 13.71 2.77
C GLY A 137 15.59 14.81 3.51
N ASP A 138 14.94 15.91 3.88
CA ASP A 138 15.60 17.03 4.59
C ASP A 138 15.69 16.82 6.13
N GLY A 139 15.13 15.72 6.63
CA GLY A 139 15.10 15.36 8.05
C GLY A 139 13.90 15.93 8.83
N ARG A 140 12.97 16.61 8.15
CA ARG A 140 11.68 17.06 8.69
C ARG A 140 10.56 16.22 8.05
N ASP A 141 9.46 16.03 8.78
CA ASP A 141 8.31 15.34 8.19
C ASP A 141 7.57 16.26 7.19
N ASP A 142 7.10 15.66 6.11
CA ASP A 142 6.15 16.24 5.15
C ASP A 142 4.72 15.73 5.44
N LEU A 143 3.70 16.42 4.94
CA LEU A 143 2.29 16.04 5.07
C LEU A 143 1.76 15.42 3.78
N VAL A 144 1.29 14.17 3.84
CA VAL A 144 0.42 13.58 2.82
C VAL A 144 -1.03 13.66 3.29
N LEU A 145 -1.88 14.25 2.46
CA LEU A 145 -3.30 14.47 2.74
C LEU A 145 -4.15 13.95 1.59
N GLY A 146 -5.27 13.31 1.91
CA GLY A 146 -6.29 12.96 0.94
C GLY A 146 -7.63 13.56 1.29
N PHE A 147 -8.45 13.90 0.30
CA PHE A 147 -9.84 14.30 0.52
C PHE A 147 -10.73 13.93 -0.66
N ARG A 148 -12.04 13.72 -0.41
CA ARG A 148 -13.00 13.30 -1.43
C ARG A 148 -13.37 14.45 -2.36
N LEU A 149 -13.39 14.18 -3.66
CA LEU A 149 -13.84 15.09 -4.70
C LEU A 149 -15.27 14.74 -5.09
N LEU A 150 -16.20 15.67 -4.86
CA LEU A 150 -17.64 15.42 -4.88
C LEU A 150 -18.38 16.43 -5.78
N PRO A 151 -19.28 15.98 -6.68
CA PRO A 151 -19.77 14.61 -6.82
C PRO A 151 -18.79 13.67 -7.52
N GLY A 152 -18.84 12.38 -7.18
CA GLY A 152 -18.04 11.34 -7.83
C GLY A 152 -17.46 10.33 -6.85
N ASN A 153 -16.49 9.56 -7.34
CA ASN A 153 -15.68 8.61 -6.57
C ASN A 153 -14.18 8.99 -6.55
N GLN A 154 -13.84 10.18 -7.05
CA GLN A 154 -12.47 10.68 -7.05
C GLN A 154 -12.02 11.10 -5.65
N THR A 155 -10.71 11.06 -5.43
CA THR A 155 -10.04 11.48 -4.21
C THR A 155 -8.80 12.24 -4.62
N ALA A 156 -8.73 13.49 -4.18
CA ALA A 156 -7.52 14.28 -4.24
C ALA A 156 -6.49 13.64 -3.30
N VAL A 157 -5.27 13.47 -3.80
CA VAL A 157 -4.06 13.18 -3.02
C VAL A 157 -3.15 14.39 -3.18
N ARG A 158 -2.64 14.87 -2.05
CA ARG A 158 -1.78 16.04 -1.94
C ARG A 158 -0.57 15.70 -1.08
N MET A 159 0.56 16.32 -1.37
CA MET A 159 1.71 16.35 -0.46
C MET A 159 2.13 17.79 -0.24
N TYR A 160 2.46 18.14 1.01
CA TYR A 160 2.90 19.47 1.41
C TYR A 160 4.19 19.42 2.23
N THR A 161 5.05 20.42 2.04
CA THR A 161 6.32 20.61 2.76
C THR A 161 6.56 22.09 3.09
N PHE A 162 7.53 22.40 3.97
CA PHE A 162 7.90 23.78 4.30
C PHE A 162 9.08 24.29 3.48
N ARG A 163 8.83 25.34 2.71
CA ARG A 163 9.82 26.04 1.88
C ARG A 163 9.83 27.52 2.21
N ALA A 164 10.95 28.01 2.73
CA ALA A 164 11.15 29.41 3.10
C ALA A 164 9.99 29.96 3.95
N ASP A 165 9.70 29.28 5.07
CA ASP A 165 8.63 29.64 6.03
C ASP A 165 7.20 29.60 5.46
N ARG A 166 6.99 28.94 4.30
CA ARG A 166 5.68 28.76 3.66
C ARG A 166 5.33 27.28 3.49
N LEU A 167 4.08 26.93 3.73
CA LEU A 167 3.53 25.63 3.36
C LEU A 167 3.33 25.59 1.84
N VAL A 168 3.94 24.60 1.18
CA VAL A 168 3.90 24.47 -0.29
C VAL A 168 3.38 23.09 -0.66
N GLN A 169 2.36 23.05 -1.51
CA GLN A 169 1.89 21.86 -2.20
C GLN A 169 2.93 21.43 -3.22
N VAL A 170 3.44 20.22 -3.11
CA VAL A 170 4.48 19.64 -3.95
C VAL A 170 4.06 18.36 -4.66
N LEU A 171 2.82 17.89 -4.43
CA LEU A 171 2.16 16.84 -5.21
C LEU A 171 0.68 17.21 -5.31
N ALA A 172 0.12 17.15 -6.52
CA ALA A 172 -1.32 17.15 -6.76
C ALA A 172 -1.67 15.99 -7.69
N SER A 173 -2.61 15.12 -7.26
CA SER A 173 -3.11 14.01 -8.07
C SER A 173 -4.56 13.73 -7.71
N ASP A 174 -5.44 13.70 -8.71
CA ASP A 174 -6.88 13.47 -8.55
C ASP A 174 -7.29 12.20 -9.31
N ASP A 175 -7.67 11.15 -8.57
CA ASP A 175 -7.96 9.84 -9.18
C ASP A 175 -9.05 9.07 -8.41
N ALA A 176 -9.59 7.99 -8.99
CA ALA A 176 -10.44 7.01 -8.34
C ALA A 176 -9.63 6.09 -7.42
N VAL A 177 -8.99 6.67 -6.40
CA VAL A 177 -8.01 6.03 -5.52
C VAL A 177 -8.58 4.78 -4.82
N LEU A 178 -7.92 3.64 -5.05
CA LEU A 178 -8.09 2.38 -4.34
C LEU A 178 -7.20 2.31 -3.09
N ALA A 179 -5.96 2.79 -3.20
CA ALA A 179 -4.98 2.85 -2.11
C ALA A 179 -3.94 3.95 -2.34
N VAL A 180 -3.43 4.50 -1.24
CA VAL A 180 -2.19 5.28 -1.20
C VAL A 180 -1.23 4.53 -0.28
N GLU A 181 -0.04 4.22 -0.79
CA GLU A 181 0.98 3.41 -0.12
C GLU A 181 2.32 4.20 -0.08
N LEU A 182 3.16 3.97 0.93
CA LEU A 182 4.50 4.56 1.02
C LEU A 182 5.57 3.47 0.93
N ALA A 183 6.55 3.68 0.06
CA ALA A 183 7.72 2.81 -0.08
C ALA A 183 9.01 3.65 0.07
N GLY A 184 9.52 3.76 1.30
CA GLY A 184 10.61 4.68 1.60
C GLY A 184 10.16 6.13 1.46
N ARG A 185 10.74 6.87 0.49
CA ARG A 185 10.36 8.24 0.10
C ARG A 185 9.40 8.31 -1.11
N THR A 186 8.96 7.15 -1.62
CA THR A 186 8.05 7.08 -2.78
C THR A 186 6.60 7.02 -2.31
N VAL A 187 5.76 7.93 -2.83
CA VAL A 187 4.30 7.87 -2.71
C VAL A 187 3.76 7.05 -3.87
N ILE A 188 2.98 6.01 -3.58
CA ILE A 188 2.39 5.12 -4.60
C ILE A 188 0.87 5.26 -4.55
N ILE A 189 0.26 5.63 -5.67
CA ILE A 189 -1.20 5.70 -5.80
C ILE A 189 -1.66 4.55 -6.69
N ARG A 190 -2.71 3.85 -6.26
CA ARG A 190 -3.36 2.78 -7.01
C ARG A 190 -4.79 3.18 -7.35
N SER A 191 -5.19 2.97 -8.60
CA SER A 191 -6.51 3.30 -9.12
C SER A 191 -6.95 2.27 -10.17
N PRO A 192 -8.26 2.11 -10.46
CA PRO A 192 -8.71 1.14 -11.46
C PRO A 192 -8.30 1.59 -12.87
N ALA A 193 -7.76 0.66 -13.66
CA ALA A 193 -7.51 0.95 -15.08
C ALA A 193 -8.80 0.81 -15.90
N ALA A 194 -8.86 1.46 -17.06
CA ALA A 194 -9.93 1.27 -18.04
C ALA A 194 -9.99 -0.16 -18.61
N ILE A 195 -8.94 -0.96 -18.41
CA ILE A 195 -8.85 -2.37 -18.83
C ILE A 195 -9.36 -3.26 -17.69
N VAL A 196 -10.40 -4.06 -17.95
CA VAL A 196 -10.99 -4.97 -16.96
C VAL A 196 -9.94 -5.93 -16.38
N GLY A 197 -9.84 -5.95 -15.05
CA GLY A 197 -8.85 -6.77 -14.33
C GLY A 197 -7.44 -6.17 -14.32
N TYR A 198 -7.32 -4.85 -14.44
CA TYR A 198 -6.07 -4.11 -14.29
C TYR A 198 -6.27 -2.88 -13.38
N GLU A 199 -5.17 -2.44 -12.76
CA GLU A 199 -5.04 -1.21 -11.99
C GLU A 199 -3.88 -0.38 -12.56
N TYR A 200 -3.97 0.94 -12.44
CA TYR A 200 -2.79 1.80 -12.52
C TYR A 200 -2.03 1.75 -11.19
N ARG A 201 -0.70 1.85 -11.26
CA ARG A 201 0.17 2.08 -10.11
C ARG A 201 1.15 3.20 -10.45
N THR A 202 0.77 4.43 -10.11
CA THR A 202 1.63 5.60 -10.26
C THR A 202 2.54 5.74 -9.04
N GLN A 203 3.78 6.18 -9.28
CA GLN A 203 4.80 6.37 -8.25
C GLN A 203 5.39 7.76 -8.36
N TRP A 204 5.36 8.47 -7.24
CA TRP A 204 5.79 9.84 -7.12
C TRP A 204 6.98 9.91 -6.18
N THR A 205 8.00 10.67 -6.56
CA THR A 205 9.25 10.81 -5.80
C THR A 205 9.74 12.24 -5.82
N TRP A 206 10.28 12.69 -4.70
CA TRP A 206 10.86 14.02 -4.56
C TRP A 206 12.04 14.21 -5.53
N ASP A 207 12.06 15.36 -6.21
CA ASP A 207 13.17 15.82 -7.03
C ASP A 207 13.74 17.13 -6.45
N GLU A 208 15.04 17.13 -6.15
CA GLU A 208 15.73 18.24 -5.48
C GLU A 208 16.01 19.43 -6.41
N ASP A 209 15.94 19.25 -7.73
CA ASP A 209 16.13 20.32 -8.72
C ASP A 209 14.79 20.96 -9.10
N GLN A 210 13.74 20.16 -9.27
CA GLN A 210 12.38 20.63 -9.57
C GLN A 210 11.60 21.09 -8.35
N LEU A 211 12.04 20.72 -7.14
CA LEU A 211 11.41 21.13 -5.87
C LEU A 211 9.97 20.63 -5.73
N ALA A 212 9.65 19.51 -6.38
CA ALA A 212 8.34 18.90 -6.48
C ALA A 212 8.43 17.36 -6.43
N MET A 213 7.29 16.70 -6.21
CA MET A 213 7.15 15.26 -6.40
C MET A 213 6.86 14.97 -7.87
N LEU A 214 7.76 14.26 -8.54
CA LEU A 214 7.62 13.90 -9.94
C LEU A 214 7.03 12.49 -10.10
N LEU A 215 6.16 12.32 -11.10
CA LEU A 215 5.69 11.00 -11.55
C LEU A 215 6.84 10.26 -12.23
N THR A 216 7.56 9.40 -11.50
CA THR A 216 8.73 8.69 -12.01
C THR A 216 8.43 7.29 -12.55
N ARG A 217 7.21 6.79 -12.33
CA ARG A 217 6.73 5.54 -12.91
C ARG A 217 5.20 5.49 -12.94
N ASP A 218 4.65 5.15 -14.11
CA ASP A 218 3.26 4.73 -14.28
C ASP A 218 3.23 3.30 -14.86
N GLU A 219 2.39 2.44 -14.31
CA GLU A 219 2.31 1.02 -14.65
C GLU A 219 0.86 0.54 -14.67
N ILE A 220 0.43 -0.05 -15.80
CA ILE A 220 -0.84 -0.79 -15.90
C ILE A 220 -0.59 -2.25 -15.49
N LEU A 221 -1.00 -2.61 -14.27
CA LEU A 221 -0.74 -3.92 -13.66
C LEU A 221 -1.99 -4.81 -13.66
N ARG A 222 -1.85 -6.08 -14.04
CA ARG A 222 -2.97 -7.04 -13.99
C ARG A 222 -3.26 -7.43 -12.55
N VAL A 223 -4.53 -7.31 -12.15
CA VAL A 223 -5.03 -7.73 -10.83
C VAL A 223 -6.01 -8.91 -10.97
N GLY A 224 -6.16 -9.71 -9.91
CA GLY A 224 -7.07 -10.87 -9.90
C GLY A 224 -6.58 -12.13 -10.63
N GLY A 225 -5.27 -12.26 -10.89
CA GLY A 225 -4.65 -13.50 -11.41
C GLY A 225 -4.21 -14.48 -10.31
N ARG A 226 -3.95 -15.74 -10.67
CA ARG A 226 -3.48 -16.82 -9.74
C ARG A 226 -2.02 -16.63 -9.29
N SER A 227 -1.70 -15.50 -8.65
CA SER A 227 -0.36 -15.20 -8.11
C SER A 227 -0.23 -15.45 -6.60
N ALA A 228 -0.91 -16.50 -6.13
CA ALA A 228 -0.42 -17.33 -5.04
C ALA A 228 -0.41 -18.78 -5.54
N ARG A 229 0.48 -19.08 -6.51
CA ARG A 229 0.86 -20.48 -6.73
C ARG A 229 1.50 -20.94 -5.42
N PRO A 230 0.97 -21.97 -4.73
CA PRO A 230 1.66 -22.50 -3.57
C PRO A 230 3.06 -22.88 -4.00
N SER A 231 4.08 -22.38 -3.29
CA SER A 231 5.42 -22.96 -3.37
C SER A 231 5.25 -24.48 -3.22
N PRO A 232 5.85 -25.31 -4.08
CA PRO A 232 5.90 -26.74 -3.83
C PRO A 232 6.78 -26.97 -2.61
N HIS A 233 6.19 -26.83 -1.42
CA HIS A 233 6.75 -27.33 -0.18
C HIS A 233 6.87 -28.84 -0.38
N GLY A 234 8.11 -29.31 -0.46
CA GLY A 234 8.39 -30.71 -0.71
C GLY A 234 7.74 -31.59 0.36
N ASP A 235 7.18 -32.72 -0.07
CA ASP A 235 6.73 -33.77 0.82
C ASP A 235 7.87 -34.20 1.75
N GLY A 236 7.62 -34.29 3.06
CA GLY A 236 8.59 -34.93 3.96
C GLY A 236 8.68 -34.47 5.41
N SER A 237 7.59 -34.49 6.18
CA SER A 237 7.63 -35.01 7.56
C SER A 237 6.21 -35.21 8.13
N PRO A 238 5.92 -36.33 8.81
CA PRO A 238 4.61 -36.58 9.40
C PRO A 238 4.43 -35.79 10.72
N PRO A 239 3.18 -35.43 11.10
CA PRO A 239 2.92 -34.89 12.43
C PRO A 239 3.18 -35.96 13.50
N VAL A 240 4.00 -35.63 14.49
CA VAL A 240 4.25 -36.50 15.65
C VAL A 240 2.97 -36.60 16.47
N ALA A 241 2.37 -37.80 16.49
CA ALA A 241 1.21 -38.09 17.30
C ALA A 241 1.58 -38.07 18.79
N THR A 242 1.00 -37.13 19.55
CA THR A 242 0.97 -37.18 21.01
C THR A 242 -0.20 -38.06 21.45
N PRO A 243 -0.02 -39.04 22.37
CA PRO A 243 -1.06 -40.01 22.69
C PRO A 243 -2.19 -39.43 23.55
N SER A 244 -3.39 -39.88 23.23
CA SER A 244 -4.67 -39.53 23.85
C SER A 244 -4.72 -39.60 25.39
N SER A 245 -5.49 -38.69 25.97
CA SER A 245 -6.40 -39.02 27.07
C SER A 245 -7.84 -38.99 26.53
N SER A 246 -8.64 -39.99 26.84
CA SER A 246 -9.89 -40.32 26.15
C SER A 246 -11.04 -40.53 27.15
N ARG A 247 -12.29 -40.41 26.67
CA ARG A 247 -13.58 -40.73 27.31
C ARG A 247 -14.15 -39.64 28.24
N SER A 248 -15.45 -39.34 28.24
CA SER A 248 -16.56 -39.86 27.41
C SER A 248 -17.79 -38.90 27.40
N PRO A 249 -18.82 -39.14 26.56
CA PRO A 249 -19.82 -38.13 26.18
C PRO A 249 -21.14 -38.17 27.00
N SER A 250 -22.09 -37.28 26.68
CA SER A 250 -23.50 -37.35 27.11
C SER A 250 -24.45 -36.73 26.08
N THR A 251 -25.64 -37.34 25.93
CA THR A 251 -26.58 -37.14 24.80
C THR A 251 -28.05 -37.28 25.26
N THR A 252 -29.09 -36.83 24.53
CA THR A 252 -29.08 -36.36 23.12
C THR A 252 -29.80 -35.03 22.86
N PRO A 253 -31.15 -34.89 22.95
CA PRO A 253 -31.83 -34.20 21.85
C PRO A 253 -32.78 -33.04 22.20
N SER A 254 -33.08 -32.23 21.18
CA SER A 254 -34.22 -31.30 21.11
C SER A 254 -35.58 -32.04 21.11
N PRO A 255 -36.67 -31.35 21.46
CA PRO A 255 -37.57 -30.72 20.47
C PRO A 255 -38.04 -29.32 20.93
N ALA A 256 -38.79 -28.45 20.24
CA ALA A 256 -39.30 -28.16 18.88
C ALA A 256 -40.56 -27.27 19.09
N SER A 257 -41.06 -26.56 18.06
CA SER A 257 -42.40 -25.87 18.02
C SER A 257 -42.58 -24.67 18.99
N SER A 258 -43.46 -23.66 18.85
CA SER A 258 -44.34 -23.08 17.81
C SER A 258 -44.95 -21.77 18.39
N SER A 259 -45.50 -20.77 17.67
CA SER A 259 -45.48 -20.35 16.25
C SER A 259 -46.22 -18.98 16.08
N SER A 260 -46.36 -18.52 14.83
CA SER A 260 -47.46 -17.67 14.28
C SER A 260 -47.29 -16.14 14.20
N GLY A 261 -47.67 -15.57 13.04
CA GLY A 261 -47.93 -14.13 12.81
C GLY A 261 -49.38 -13.73 13.18
N PRO A 262 -49.98 -12.62 12.66
CA PRO A 262 -50.02 -12.35 11.20
C PRO A 262 -50.08 -10.85 10.70
N LEU A 263 -49.81 -10.68 9.40
CA LEU A 263 -50.47 -9.87 8.33
C LEU A 263 -50.98 -8.40 8.49
N ALA A 264 -51.03 -7.75 7.30
CA ALA A 264 -51.87 -6.60 6.86
C ALA A 264 -51.32 -5.15 7.10
N ALA A 265 -51.47 -4.17 6.19
CA ALA A 265 -51.98 -4.15 4.79
C ALA A 265 -51.53 -2.87 4.01
N SER A 266 -51.84 -2.84 2.70
CA SER A 266 -51.45 -1.82 1.71
C SER A 266 -52.24 -0.50 1.70
N SER A 267 -51.63 0.58 1.20
CA SER A 267 -52.20 1.59 0.25
C SER A 267 -51.13 2.67 0.00
N SER A 268 -50.72 3.09 -1.21
CA SER A 268 -51.41 3.54 -2.43
C SER A 268 -52.03 4.94 -2.32
N GLY A 269 -51.30 5.97 -2.79
CA GLY A 269 -51.79 7.36 -2.91
C GLY A 269 -50.90 8.19 -3.85
N GLY A 270 -51.43 8.52 -5.04
CA GLY A 270 -50.80 9.39 -6.02
C GLY A 270 -51.12 10.89 -5.83
N PRO A 271 -50.63 11.77 -6.72
CA PRO A 271 -50.40 13.18 -6.41
C PRO A 271 -51.58 14.13 -6.68
N ARG A 272 -51.40 15.37 -6.20
CA ARG A 272 -52.03 16.60 -6.66
C ARG A 272 -50.97 17.70 -6.77
#